data_AF-A0A2E9LW22-F1
#
_entry.id   AF-A0A2E9LW22-F1
#
_cell.length_a   1.000
_cell.length_b   1.000
_cell.length_c   1.000
_cell.angle_alpha   90.00
_cell.angle_beta   90.00
_cell.angle_gamma   90.00
#
_symmetry.space_group_name_H-M   'P 1'
#
loop_
_entity.id
_entity.type
_entity.pdbx_description
1 polymer ?
#
loop_
_entity_poly.entity_id
_entity_poly.type
_entity_poly.pdbx_seq_one_letter_code
_entity_poly.pdbx_strand_id
1 'polypeptide(L)' 'MAMNKNKFEDITGMWKRRKSVGNNTEVHFYGQIRENITLKAGDKIHMYETRAKNRKSTDPQFHLKVLRAAPDSDN' A
#
# COMPACT_ATOMS: atom_id res chain seq x y z
N MET A 1 0.11 15.46 -21.51
CA MET A 1 -0.36 14.31 -20.70
C MET A 1 -0.82 14.84 -19.35
N ALA A 2 -2.11 14.76 -19.04
CA ALA A 2 -2.63 15.24 -17.76
C ALA A 2 -2.15 14.31 -16.65
N MET A 3 -1.27 14.81 -15.78
CA MET A 3 -0.80 14.10 -14.60
C MET A 3 -2.01 13.95 -13.66
N ASN A 4 -2.43 12.71 -13.38
CA ASN A 4 -3.59 12.42 -12.55
C ASN A 4 -3.35 12.88 -11.11
N LYS A 5 -3.64 14.16 -10.84
CA LYS A 5 -3.61 14.75 -9.50
C LYS A 5 -4.56 13.93 -8.61
N ASN A 6 -4.11 13.55 -7.42
CA ASN A 6 -4.89 12.84 -6.39
C ASN A 6 -5.23 11.36 -6.64
N LYS A 7 -4.53 10.66 -7.54
CA LYS A 7 -4.71 9.21 -7.70
C LYS A 7 -3.74 8.43 -6.81
N PHE A 8 -4.28 7.45 -6.08
CA PHE A 8 -3.47 6.46 -5.37
C PHE A 8 -2.93 5.41 -6.35
N GLU A 9 -1.62 5.22 -6.34
CA GLU A 9 -0.88 4.19 -7.07
C GLU A 9 -0.68 2.97 -6.15
N ASP A 10 -0.96 1.76 -6.65
CA ASP A 10 -0.69 0.53 -5.91
C ASP A 10 0.82 0.25 -5.86
N ILE A 11 1.36 0.12 -4.64
CA ILE A 11 2.74 -0.33 -4.39
C ILE A 11 2.78 -1.85 -4.36
N THR A 12 1.98 -2.47 -3.49
CA THR A 12 1.91 -3.94 -3.36
C THR A 12 0.63 -4.38 -2.67
N GLY A 13 0.20 -5.60 -2.99
CA GLY A 13 -0.75 -6.33 -2.16
C GLY A 13 -0.11 -6.78 -0.84
N MET A 14 -0.92 -6.84 0.21
CA MET A 14 -0.54 -7.19 1.57
C MET A 14 -1.48 -8.27 2.14
N TRP A 15 -0.89 -9.24 2.82
CA TRP A 15 -1.58 -10.28 3.56
C TRP A 15 -1.44 -10.02 5.05
N LYS A 16 -2.49 -10.35 5.81
CA LYS A 16 -2.53 -10.21 7.27
C LYS A 16 -2.30 -11.58 7.90
N ARG A 17 -1.36 -11.68 8.84
CA ARG A 17 -1.11 -12.89 9.63
C ARG A 17 -0.96 -12.52 11.10
N ARG A 18 -1.57 -13.31 11.99
CA ARG A 18 -1.26 -13.24 13.42
C ARG A 18 -0.02 -14.08 13.70
N LYS A 19 0.94 -13.52 14.42
CA LYS A 19 2.16 -14.21 14.82
C LYS A 19 2.39 -13.99 16.30
N SER A 20 2.71 -15.06 17.02
CA SER A 20 3.17 -14.97 18.40
C SER A 20 4.67 -14.66 18.38
N VAL A 21 5.08 -13.56 19.01
CA VAL A 21 6.47 -13.15 19.19
C VAL A 21 6.73 -13.06 20.68
N GLY A 22 7.46 -14.04 21.22
CA GLY A 22 7.55 -14.26 22.67
C GLY A 22 6.17 -14.57 23.26
N ASN A 23 5.78 -13.81 24.30
CA ASN A 23 4.47 -13.95 24.96
C ASN A 23 3.38 -13.03 24.37
N ASN A 24 3.68 -12.24 23.33
CA ASN A 24 2.74 -11.30 22.73
C ASN A 24 2.23 -11.82 21.38
N THR A 25 0.95 -11.57 21.10
CA THR A 25 0.37 -11.84 19.78
C THR A 25 0.35 -10.55 18.97
N GLU A 26 1.09 -10.51 17.87
CA GLU A 26 1.16 -9.38 16.96
C GLU A 26 0.41 -9.68 15.65
N VAL A 27 -0.07 -8.62 15.00
CA VAL A 27 -0.66 -8.67 13.67
C VAL A 27 0.36 -8.14 12.68
N HIS A 28 0.83 -9.01 11.79
CA HIS A 28 1.80 -8.65 10.75
C HIS A 28 1.06 -8.48 9.42
N PHE A 29 1.36 -7.37 8.75
CA PHE A 29 0.96 -7.14 7.36
C PHE A 29 2.21 -7.28 6.51
N TYR A 30 2.19 -8.21 5.55
CA TYR A 30 3.35 -8.51 4.71
C TYR A 30 2.96 -8.53 3.24
N GLY A 31 3.87 -8.07 2.39
CA GLY A 31 3.75 -8.06 0.94
C GLY A 31 5.15 -8.01 0.34
N GLN A 32 5.29 -8.43 -0.91
CA GLN A 32 6.59 -8.46 -1.59
C GLN A 32 6.58 -7.47 -2.74
N ILE A 33 7.45 -6.46 -2.64
CA ILE A 33 7.75 -5.55 -3.75
C ILE A 33 8.78 -6.25 -4.64
N ARG A 34 8.49 -6.39 -5.94
CA ARG A 34 9.38 -7.04 -6.92
C ARG A 34 10.21 -6.04 -7.74
N GLU A 35 9.87 -4.76 -7.66
CA GLU A 35 10.49 -3.68 -8.43
C GLU A 35 10.93 -2.55 -7.49
N ASN A 36 11.95 -1.77 -7.87
CA ASN A 36 12.38 -0.67 -7.02
C ASN A 36 11.29 0.40 -6.89
N ILE A 37 10.99 0.79 -5.65
CA ILE A 37 10.08 1.90 -5.34
C ILE A 37 10.87 3.03 -4.71
N THR A 38 10.87 4.18 -5.38
CA THR A 38 11.40 5.43 -4.86
C THR A 38 10.25 6.28 -4.31
N LEU A 39 10.32 6.57 -3.01
CA LEU A 39 9.42 7.49 -2.34
C LEU A 39 10.09 8.87 -2.27
N LYS A 40 9.35 9.91 -2.60
CA LYS A 40 9.84 11.30 -2.53
C LYS A 40 9.27 11.99 -1.31
N ALA A 41 9.91 13.07 -0.87
CA ALA A 41 9.35 13.93 0.17
C ALA A 41 7.96 14.43 -0.27
N GLY A 42 7.01 14.42 0.67
CA GLY A 42 5.61 14.78 0.42
C GLY A 42 4.72 13.65 -0.10
N ASP A 43 5.27 12.51 -0.54
CA ASP A 43 4.48 11.33 -0.88
C ASP A 43 3.77 10.81 0.38
N LYS A 44 2.49 10.42 0.23
CA LYS A 44 1.70 9.83 1.32
C LYS A 44 1.49 8.36 1.08
N ILE A 45 1.78 7.53 2.08
CA ILE A 45 1.58 6.08 2.01
C ILE A 45 0.36 5.70 2.83
N HIS A 46 -0.52 4.92 2.23
CA HIS A 46 -1.77 4.49 2.85
C HIS A 46 -1.98 3.00 2.63
N MET A 47 -2.55 2.33 3.63
CA MET A 47 -3.00 0.95 3.52
C MET A 47 -4.52 0.91 3.41
N TYR A 48 -5.03 0.20 2.42
CA TYR A 48 -6.47 0.04 2.19
C TYR A 48 -6.86 -1.43 2.22
N GLU A 49 -7.98 -1.76 2.86
CA GLU A 49 -8.55 -3.10 2.76
C GLU A 49 -9.04 -3.38 1.32
N THR A 50 -8.85 -4.61 0.86
CA THR A 50 -9.36 -5.03 -0.45
C THR A 50 -10.88 -4.97 -0.48
N ARG A 51 -11.43 -4.40 -1.55
CA ARG A 51 -12.89 -4.34 -1.78
C ARG A 51 -13.37 -5.42 -2.76
N ALA A 52 -12.49 -6.32 -3.19
CA ALA A 52 -12.82 -7.39 -4.12
C ALA A 52 -13.83 -8.37 -3.48
N LYS A 53 -15.05 -8.39 -4.00
CA LYS A 53 -16.13 -9.27 -3.50
C LYS A 53 -15.84 -10.77 -3.71
N ASN A 54 -15.11 -11.10 -4.78
CA ASN A 54 -14.81 -12.48 -5.17
C ASN A 54 -13.35 -12.87 -4.85
N ARG A 55 -12.78 -12.34 -3.75
CA ARG A 55 -11.40 -12.63 -3.37
C ARG A 55 -11.21 -14.09 -2.95
N LYS A 56 -10.12 -14.68 -3.40
CA LYS A 56 -9.62 -15.99 -2.97
C LYS A 56 -8.77 -15.85 -1.71
N SER A 57 -8.52 -16.96 -1.03
CA SER A 57 -7.64 -16.99 0.16
C SER A 57 -6.20 -16.57 -0.15
N THR A 58 -5.77 -16.76 -1.40
CA THR A 58 -4.45 -16.36 -1.91
C THR A 58 -4.36 -14.88 -2.24
N ASP A 59 -5.49 -14.19 -2.37
CA ASP A 59 -5.50 -12.79 -2.80
C ASP A 59 -5.10 -11.86 -1.64
N PRO A 60 -4.47 -10.71 -1.95
CA PRO A 60 -4.17 -9.70 -0.95
C PRO A 60 -5.41 -9.26 -0.18
N GLN A 61 -5.29 -9.17 1.14
CA GLN A 61 -6.35 -8.68 2.01
C GLN A 61 -6.33 -7.15 2.10
N PHE A 62 -5.15 -6.56 1.94
CA PHE A 62 -4.92 -5.13 1.95
C PHE A 62 -4.02 -4.75 0.76
N HIS A 63 -3.97 -3.46 0.45
CA HIS A 63 -3.09 -2.90 -0.55
C HIS A 63 -2.35 -1.72 0.07
N LEU A 64 -1.03 -1.70 -0.07
CA LEU A 64 -0.21 -0.54 0.21
C LEU A 64 -0.23 0.34 -1.05
N LYS A 65 -0.59 1.61 -0.89
CA LYS A 65 -0.70 2.57 -1.98
C LYS A 65 0.04 3.86 -1.64
N VAL A 66 0.55 4.53 -2.66
CA VAL A 66 1.15 5.86 -2.56
C VAL A 66 0.29 6.89 -3.28
N LEU A 67 0.07 8.02 -2.63
CA LEU A 67 -0.41 9.23 -3.26
C LEU A 67 0.80 10.14 -3.44
N ARG A 68 1.14 10.42 -4.70
CA ARG A 68 2.28 11.28 -5.02
C ARG A 68 2.02 12.72 -4.58
N ALA A 69 3.07 13.37 -4.07
CA ALA A 69 3.03 14.80 -3.87
C ALA A 69 2.62 15.49 -5.18
N ALA A 70 1.69 16.44 -5.10
CA ALA A 70 1.48 17.31 -6.25
C ALA A 70 2.79 18.06 -6.50
N PRO A 71 3.26 18.20 -7.76
CA PRO A 71 4.32 19.16 -8.02
C PRO A 71 3.79 20.51 -7.53
N ASP A 72 4.59 21.20 -6.70
CA ASP A 72 4.32 22.58 -6.33
C ASP A 72 4.13 23.35 -7.62
N SER A 73 2.88 23.65 -7.96
CA SER A 73 2.59 24.64 -8.97
C SER A 73 2.92 25.97 -8.31
N ASP A 74 4.18 26.39 -8.45
CA ASP A 74 4.60 27.78 -8.29
C ASP A 74 3.56 28.62 -9.02
N ASN A 75 2.82 29.40 -8.23
CA ASN A 75 1.87 30.39 -8.71
C ASN A 75 2.49 31.77 -8.48
#